data_AF-A0A3N8CYY1-F1
#
_entry.id   AF-A0A3N8CYY1-F1
#
_cell.length_a   1.000
_cell.length_b   1.000
_cell.length_c   1.000
_cell.angle_alpha   90.00
_cell.angle_beta   90.00
_cell.angle_gamma   90.00
#
_symmetry.space_group_name_H-M   'P 1'
#
loop_
_entity.id
_entity.type
_entity.pdbx_description
1 polymer ?
#
loop_
_entity_poly.entity_id
_entity_poly.type
_entity_poly.pdbx_seq_one_letter_code
_entity_poly.pdbx_strand_id
1 'polypeptide(L)' 'MDDREQFRVVVNAAGEHSIWSIRHPLPEGWVTTGFEGGQAICCQYIASLRARLGGAVPWSTSWYEG' A
#
# COMPACT_ATOMS: atom_id res chain seq x y z
N MET A 1 20.55 -1.73 12.32
CA MET A 1 19.20 -1.85 11.71
C MET A 1 19.27 -3.06 10.79
N ASP A 2 18.38 -4.04 10.96
CA ASP A 2 18.46 -5.32 10.22
C ASP A 2 17.99 -5.12 8.76
N ASP A 3 18.95 -4.96 7.86
CA ASP A 3 18.74 -4.78 6.42
C ASP A 3 18.28 -6.08 5.70
N ARG A 4 17.90 -7.12 6.47
CA ARG A 4 17.52 -8.45 5.95
C ARG A 4 16.05 -8.78 6.19
N GLU A 5 15.30 -7.90 6.83
CA GLU A 5 13.89 -8.16 7.06
C GLU A 5 13.09 -7.96 5.77
N GLN A 6 12.49 -9.07 5.32
CA GLN A 6 11.65 -9.11 4.14
C GLN A 6 10.18 -8.96 4.53
N PHE A 7 9.49 -8.15 3.76
CA PHE A 7 8.07 -7.88 3.90
C PHE A 7 7.36 -8.24 2.60
N ARG A 8 6.09 -8.58 2.72
CA ARG A 8 5.13 -8.75 1.63
C ARG A 8 4.05 -7.69 1.72
N VAL A 9 3.51 -7.29 0.59
CA VAL A 9 2.34 -6.43 0.53
C VAL A 9 1.09 -7.31 0.57
N VAL A 10 0.17 -6.94 1.46
CA VAL A 10 -1.09 -7.64 1.68
C VAL A 10 -2.26 -6.68 1.51
N VAL A 11 -3.41 -7.22 1.11
CA VAL A 11 -4.65 -6.48 0.92
C VAL A 11 -5.79 -7.17 1.67
N ASN A 12 -6.67 -6.39 2.28
CA ASN A 12 -7.87 -6.88 2.96
C ASN A 12 -9.11 -6.80 2.04
N ALA A 13 -10.25 -7.31 2.52
CA ALA A 13 -11.52 -7.25 1.79
C ALA A 13 -12.03 -5.82 1.49
N ALA A 14 -11.56 -4.81 2.23
CA ALA A 14 -11.87 -3.40 1.99
C ALA A 14 -10.96 -2.75 0.93
N GLY A 15 -9.98 -3.48 0.39
CA GLY A 15 -9.02 -2.96 -0.59
C GLY A 15 -7.85 -2.17 0.03
N GLU A 16 -7.71 -2.19 1.36
CA GLU A 16 -6.61 -1.52 2.05
C GLU A 16 -5.32 -2.32 1.95
N HIS A 17 -4.24 -1.64 1.59
CA HIS A 17 -2.92 -2.25 1.43
C HIS A 17 -2.02 -1.95 2.63
N SER A 18 -1.33 -2.98 3.11
CA SER A 18 -0.35 -2.88 4.21
C SER A 18 0.88 -3.74 3.94
N ILE A 19 1.96 -3.50 4.68
CA ILE A 19 3.15 -4.36 4.69
C ILE A 19 3.07 -5.36 5.83
N TRP A 20 3.50 -6.59 5.58
CA TRP A 20 3.50 -7.66 6.58
C TRP A 20 4.80 -8.44 6.50
N SER A 21 5.39 -8.82 7.63
CA SER A 21 6.62 -9.62 7.61
C SER A 21 6.37 -10.99 6.95
N ILE A 22 7.30 -11.45 6.13
CA ILE A 22 7.19 -12.78 5.52
C ILE A 22 7.33 -13.91 6.56
N ARG A 23 7.91 -13.59 7.73
CA ARG A 23 8.13 -14.53 8.83
C ARG A 23 6.88 -14.83 9.66
N HIS A 24 5.84 -14.00 9.53
CA HIS A 24 4.58 -14.20 10.24
C HIS A 24 3.51 -14.77 9.30
N PRO A 25 2.66 -15.69 9.78
CA PRO A 25 1.50 -16.14 9.01
C PRO A 25 0.60 -14.95 8.66
N LEU A 26 -0.17 -15.08 7.58
CA LEU A 26 -1.11 -14.04 7.19
C LEU A 26 -2.24 -13.97 8.22
N PRO A 27 -2.63 -12.75 8.65
CA PRO A 27 -3.83 -12.57 9.46
C PRO A 27 -5.08 -12.95 8.67
N GLU A 28 -6.13 -13.38 9.37
CA GLU A 28 -7.41 -13.75 8.76
C GLU A 28 -7.98 -12.57 7.95
N GLY A 29 -8.51 -12.86 6.76
CA GLY A 29 -9.09 -11.85 5.87
C GLY A 29 -8.08 -11.01 5.08
N TRP A 30 -6.79 -11.27 5.24
CA TRP A 30 -5.73 -10.64 4.43
C TRP A 30 -5.16 -11.62 3.41
N VAL A 31 -4.90 -11.12 2.21
CA VAL A 31 -4.32 -11.88 1.11
C VAL A 31 -3.06 -11.20 0.58
N THR A 32 -2.09 -11.99 0.11
CA THR A 32 -0.88 -11.44 -0.51
C THR A 32 -1.19 -10.84 -1.88
N THR A 33 -0.57 -9.71 -2.21
CA THR A 33 -0.62 -9.14 -3.56
C THR A 33 0.46 -9.72 -4.48
N GLY A 34 1.36 -10.54 -3.94
CA GLY A 34 2.51 -11.11 -4.66
C GLY A 34 3.73 -10.18 -4.75
N PHE A 35 3.71 -9.02 -4.08
CA PHE A 35 4.86 -8.10 -4.03
C PHE A 35 5.62 -8.25 -2.71
N GLU A 36 6.93 -8.46 -2.79
CA GLU A 36 7.80 -8.68 -1.64
C GLU A 36 9.11 -7.89 -1.77
N GLY A 37 9.70 -7.50 -0.65
CA GLY A 37 10.94 -6.75 -0.61
C GLY A 37 11.23 -6.17 0.76
N GLY A 38 12.25 -5.29 0.84
CA GLY A 38 12.52 -4.52 2.04
C GLY A 38 11.40 -3.53 2.35
N GLN A 39 11.33 -3.07 3.61
CA GLN A 39 10.29 -2.16 4.10
C GLN A 39 10.09 -0.94 3.17
N ALA A 40 11.18 -0.28 2.78
CA ALA A 40 11.12 0.91 1.92
C ALA A 40 10.54 0.62 0.53
N ILE A 41 10.88 -0.53 -0.07
CA ILE A 41 10.38 -0.94 -1.38
C ILE A 41 8.88 -1.21 -1.31
N CYS A 42 8.43 -1.96 -0.31
CA CYS A 42 7.01 -2.25 -0.10
C CYS A 42 6.18 -0.98 0.19
N CYS A 43 6.70 -0.05 0.99
CA CYS A 43 6.04 1.25 1.21
C CYS A 43 5.93 2.08 -0.07
N GLN A 44 6.99 2.15 -0.89
CA GLN A 44 6.94 2.86 -2.17
C GLN A 44 5.92 2.25 -3.14
N TYR A 45 5.82 0.92 -3.19
CA TYR A 45 4.82 0.22 -3.99
C TYR A 45 3.39 0.59 -3.58
N ILE A 46 3.08 0.58 -2.27
CA ILE A 46 1.76 0.98 -1.76
C ILE A 46 1.46 2.45 -2.08
N ALA A 47 2.43 3.35 -1.91
CA ALA A 47 2.27 4.76 -2.27
C ALA A 47 1.95 4.93 -3.77
N SER A 48 2.65 4.18 -4.63
CA SER A 48 2.41 4.18 -6.07
C SER A 48 1.02 3.64 -6.44
N LEU A 49 0.53 2.60 -5.75
CA LEU A 49 -0.83 2.10 -5.93
C LEU A 49 -1.87 3.15 -5.55
N ARG A 50 -1.70 3.80 -4.39
CA ARG A 50 -2.61 4.85 -3.92
C ARG A 50 -2.62 6.05 -4.86
N ALA A 51 -1.47 6.46 -5.39
CA ALA A 51 -1.38 7.53 -6.39
C ALA A 51 -2.08 7.18 -7.71
N ARG A 52 -2.08 5.89 -8.10
CA ARG A 52 -2.78 5.41 -9.31
C ARG A 52 -4.30 5.31 -9.13
N LEU A 53 -4.76 4.96 -7.93
CA LEU A 53 -6.19 4.85 -7.59
C LEU A 53 -6.82 6.21 -7.30
N GLY A 54 -6.06 7.13 -6.69
CA GLY A 54 -6.47 8.51 -6.43
C GLY A 54 -6.22 9.41 -7.63
N GLY A 55 -6.83 9.06 -8.77
CA GLY A 55 -6.74 9.80 -10.03
C GLY A 55 -6.68 11.30 -9.79
N ALA A 56 -5.65 11.93 -10.35
CA ALA A 56 -5.36 13.33 -10.20
C ALA A 56 -6.64 14.18 -10.30
N VAL A 57 -6.95 14.93 -9.26
CA VAL A 57 -7.62 16.21 -9.44
C VAL A 57 -6.53 17.27 -9.52
N PRO A 58 -6.02 17.60 -10.72
CA PRO A 58 -5.37 18.89 -10.86
C PRO A 58 -6.47 19.94 -10.70
N TRP A 59 -6.48 20.64 -9.56
CA TRP A 59 -7.14 21.94 -9.32
C TRP A 59 -8.66 22.10 -9.52
N SER A 60 -9.49 21.06 -9.58
CA SER A 60 -10.96 21.24 -9.64
C SER A 60 -11.66 20.94 -8.31
N THR A 61 -11.49 21.83 -7.34
CA THR A 61 -12.59 22.18 -6.43
C THR A 61 -12.88 23.65 -6.64
N SER A 62 -13.85 23.92 -7.51
CA SER A 62 -14.38 25.25 -7.74
C SER A 62 -15.00 25.75 -6.44
N TRP A 63 -14.32 26.66 -5.75
CA TRP A 63 -14.92 27.49 -4.71
C TRP A 63 -14.88 28.95 -5.18
N TYR A 64 -15.89 29.35 -5.95
CA TYR A 64 -16.37 30.72 -6.07
C TYR A 64 -17.87 30.65 -6.38
N GLU A 65 -18.66 30.48 -5.33
CA GLU A 65 -20.04 30.97 -5.29
C GLU A 65 -19.99 32.31 -4.53
N GLY A 66 -20.49 33.38 -5.14
CA GLY A 66 -20.69 34.69 -4.51
C GLY A 66 -19.98 35.84 -5.18
#